data_AF-A0A7M4EIE5-F1
#
_entry.id   AF-A0A7M4EIE5-F1
#
_cell.length_a   1.000
_cell.length_b   1.000
_cell.length_c   1.000
_cell.angle_alpha   90.00
_cell.angle_beta   90.00
_cell.angle_gamma   90.00
#
_symmetry.space_group_name_H-M   'P 1'
#
loop_
_entity.id
_entity.type
_entity.pdbx_description
1 polymer ?
#
loop_
_entity_poly.entity_id
_entity_poly.type
_entity_poly.pdbx_seq_one_letter_code
_entity_poly.pdbx_strand_id
1 'polypeptide(L)'
;MAQDMTEKELRKMELDQLKKEVKNERQMISKTGKELMEYIESMAAEDPLLKGIPEDKNPFKEKGGTVAGNKGWLPMTSSTDPDPGPLVFEKIA
;
A
#
# COMPACT_ATOMS: atom_id res chain seq x y z
N MET A 1 -5.64 22.70 9.26
CA MET A 1 -6.84 22.56 8.39
C MET A 1 -7.87 21.60 8.97
N ALA A 2 -7.52 20.41 9.45
CA ALA A 2 -8.49 19.48 10.05
C ALA A 2 -8.69 19.63 11.57
N GLN A 3 -7.79 20.34 12.27
CA GLN A 3 -7.79 20.43 13.73
C GLN A 3 -8.69 21.54 14.31
N ASP A 4 -9.20 22.46 13.48
CA ASP A 4 -9.99 23.62 13.92
C ASP A 4 -11.50 23.52 13.61
N MET A 5 -11.95 22.39 13.05
CA MET A 5 -13.35 22.19 12.70
C MET A 5 -14.11 21.62 13.89
N THR A 6 -15.30 22.16 14.17
CA THR A 6 -16.16 21.58 15.22
C THR A 6 -16.65 20.20 14.78
N GLU A 7 -16.92 19.31 15.73
CA GLU A 7 -17.42 17.96 15.45
C GLU A 7 -18.68 17.98 14.56
N LYS A 8 -19.53 18.98 14.75
CA LYS A 8 -20.73 19.21 13.93
C LYS A 8 -20.41 19.54 12.47
N GLU A 9 -19.35 20.30 12.21
CA GLU A 9 -18.95 20.65 10.84
C GLU A 9 -18.27 19.49 10.14
N LEU A 10 -17.43 18.74 10.86
CA LEU A 10 -16.83 17.51 10.35
C LEU A 10 -17.91 16.50 9.90
N ARG A 11 -18.94 16.32 10.71
CA ARG A 11 -20.09 15.45 10.38
C ARG A 11 -20.89 15.93 9.17
N LYS A 12 -21.03 17.25 8.99
CA LYS A 12 -21.69 17.79 7.78
C LYS A 12 -20.87 17.49 6.53
N MET A 13 -19.55 17.67 6.59
CA MET A 13 -18.66 17.34 5.47
C MET A 13 -18.71 15.85 5.12
N GLU A 14 -18.69 14.97 6.12
CA GLU A 14 -18.85 13.52 5.93
C GLU A 14 -20.17 13.18 5.24
N LEU A 15 -21.29 13.75 5.71
CA LEU A 15 -22.60 13.53 5.10
C LEU A 15 -22.67 14.05 3.66
N ASP A 16 -22.05 15.20 3.38
CA ASP A 16 -22.02 15.76 2.03
C ASP A 16 -21.16 14.92 1.09
N GLN A 17 -20.06 14.34 1.58
CA GLN A 17 -19.24 13.39 0.83
C GLN A 17 -20.02 12.09 0.55
N LEU A 18 -20.64 11.50 1.56
CA LEU A 18 -21.44 10.27 1.41
C LEU A 18 -22.61 10.46 0.43
N LYS A 19 -23.30 11.61 0.48
CA LYS A 19 -24.36 11.95 -0.49
C LYS A 19 -23.85 12.04 -1.92
N LYS A 20 -22.59 12.44 -2.14
CA LYS A 20 -21.95 12.42 -3.46
C LYS A 20 -21.64 10.98 -3.88
N GLU A 21 -21.02 10.19 -3.01
CA GLU A 21 -20.60 8.81 -3.31
C GLU A 21 -21.77 7.84 -3.56
N VAL A 22 -22.92 8.08 -2.94
CA VAL A 22 -24.14 7.29 -3.21
C VAL A 22 -24.59 7.45 -4.66
N LYS A 23 -24.43 8.66 -5.23
CA LYS A 23 -24.84 8.97 -6.61
C LYS A 23 -23.86 8.47 -7.67
N ASN A 24 -22.69 7.94 -7.28
CA ASN A 24 -21.74 7.39 -8.22
C ASN A 24 -22.32 6.15 -8.91
N GLU A 25 -22.36 6.18 -10.24
CA GLU A 25 -22.74 5.04 -11.05
C GLU A 25 -21.70 3.93 -10.89
N ARG A 26 -22.15 2.74 -10.49
CA ARG A 26 -21.29 1.57 -10.30
C ARG A 26 -21.44 0.67 -11.50
N GLN A 27 -20.32 0.21 -12.04
CA GLN A 27 -20.32 -0.83 -13.07
C GLN A 27 -20.45 -2.22 -12.45
N MET A 28 -21.01 -3.15 -13.22
CA MET A 28 -21.13 -4.55 -12.81
C MET A 28 -19.75 -5.19 -12.66
N ILE A 29 -19.49 -5.85 -11.54
CA ILE A 29 -18.23 -6.55 -11.26
C ILE A 29 -17.96 -7.61 -12.33
N SER A 30 -19.00 -8.28 -12.83
CA SER A 30 -18.88 -9.27 -13.90
C SER A 30 -18.42 -8.68 -15.24
N LYS A 31 -18.61 -7.37 -15.46
CA LYS A 31 -18.14 -6.66 -16.65
C LYS A 31 -16.70 -6.18 -16.44
N THR A 32 -16.45 -5.45 -15.36
CA THR A 32 -15.11 -4.91 -15.07
C THR A 32 -14.08 -6.01 -14.87
N GLY A 33 -14.45 -7.13 -14.25
CA GLY A 33 -13.56 -8.29 -14.09
C GLY A 33 -13.14 -8.91 -15.43
N LYS A 34 -14.05 -8.98 -16.41
CA LYS A 34 -13.72 -9.47 -17.76
C LYS A 34 -12.78 -8.52 -18.48
N GLU A 35 -13.09 -7.23 -18.47
CA GLU A 35 -12.25 -6.20 -19.11
C GLU A 35 -10.83 -6.18 -18.53
N LEU A 36 -10.70 -6.31 -17.19
CA LEU A 36 -9.40 -6.40 -16.53
C LEU A 36 -8.63 -7.67 -16.94
N MET A 37 -9.31 -8.82 -16.98
CA MET A 37 -8.69 -10.08 -17.38
C MET A 37 -8.21 -10.03 -18.83
N GLU A 38 -9.05 -9.57 -19.76
CA GLU A 38 -8.71 -9.40 -21.17
C GLU A 38 -7.51 -8.45 -21.35
N TYR A 39 -7.49 -7.36 -20.60
CA TYR A 39 -6.36 -6.42 -20.62
C TYR A 39 -5.07 -7.08 -20.14
N ILE A 40 -5.10 -7.75 -18.98
CA ILE A 40 -3.92 -8.42 -18.42
C ILE A 40 -3.42 -9.51 -19.37
N GLU A 41 -4.30 -10.34 -19.93
CA GLU A 41 -3.93 -11.39 -20.88
C GLU A 41 -3.28 -10.83 -22.15
N SER A 42 -3.78 -9.69 -22.65
CA SER A 42 -3.20 -9.03 -23.83
C SER A 42 -1.78 -8.51 -23.58
N MET A 43 -1.50 -8.04 -22.37
CA MET A 43 -0.20 -7.47 -21.98
C MET A 43 0.76 -8.52 -21.41
N ALA A 44 0.27 -9.68 -20.98
CA ALA A 44 1.08 -10.72 -20.31
C ALA A 44 2.18 -11.31 -21.22
N ALA A 45 2.00 -11.24 -22.54
CA ALA A 45 3.02 -11.67 -23.48
C ALA A 45 4.24 -10.73 -23.53
N GLU A 46 4.05 -9.46 -23.20
CA GLU A 46 5.07 -8.42 -23.23
C GLU A 46 5.64 -8.10 -21.84
N ASP A 47 5.00 -8.60 -20.78
CA ASP A 47 5.46 -8.43 -19.41
C ASP A 47 6.80 -9.17 -19.17
N PRO A 48 7.91 -8.43 -18.97
CA PRO A 48 9.22 -9.04 -18.82
C PRO A 48 9.38 -9.78 -17.48
N LEU A 49 8.55 -9.50 -16.48
CA LEU A 49 8.53 -10.21 -15.20
C LEU A 49 7.73 -11.53 -15.29
N LEU A 50 6.81 -11.64 -16.25
CA LEU A 50 6.10 -12.90 -16.53
C LEU A 50 6.86 -13.80 -17.50
N LYS A 51 7.46 -13.24 -18.56
CA LYS A 51 8.20 -14.00 -19.58
C LYS A 51 9.66 -14.23 -19.24
N GLY A 52 10.22 -13.41 -18.36
CA GLY A 52 11.65 -13.36 -18.08
C GLY A 52 12.40 -12.49 -19.10
N ILE A 53 13.43 -11.80 -18.62
CA ILE A 53 14.29 -10.96 -19.46
C ILE A 53 15.55 -11.76 -19.82
N PRO A 54 15.88 -11.93 -21.12
CA PRO A 54 17.15 -12.49 -21.52
C PRO A 54 18.30 -11.72 -20.89
N GLU A 55 19.32 -12.42 -20.40
CA GLU A 55 20.37 -11.81 -19.59
C GLU A 55 21.01 -10.59 -20.26
N ASP A 56 21.29 -10.67 -21.57
CA ASP A 56 21.97 -9.59 -22.32
C ASP A 56 21.10 -8.35 -22.58
N LYS A 57 19.78 -8.47 -22.35
CA LYS A 57 18.81 -7.37 -22.42
C LYS A 57 18.39 -6.88 -21.04
N ASN A 58 18.83 -7.55 -19.98
CA ASN A 58 18.50 -7.16 -18.63
C ASN A 58 19.33 -5.93 -18.21
N PRO A 59 18.71 -4.76 -18.00
CA PRO A 59 19.43 -3.56 -17.58
C PRO A 59 20.10 -3.70 -16.20
N PHE A 60 19.76 -4.75 -15.44
CA PHE A 60 20.35 -5.06 -14.13
C PHE A 60 21.41 -6.18 -14.16
N LYS A 61 21.84 -6.66 -15.34
CA LYS A 61 22.99 -7.60 -15.43
C LYS A 61 24.30 -6.84 -15.20
N GLU A 62 25.10 -7.30 -14.25
CA GLU A 62 26.25 -6.62 -13.63
C GLU A 62 27.17 -5.79 -14.56
N LYS A 63 27.35 -4.51 -14.22
CA LYS A 63 28.69 -3.91 -14.07
C LYS A 63 29.01 -3.94 -12.57
N GLY A 64 30.07 -4.67 -12.21
CA GLY A 64 30.33 -5.07 -10.83
C GLY A 64 30.37 -3.96 -9.78
N GLY A 65 29.92 -4.32 -8.58
CA GLY A 65 30.45 -3.84 -7.31
C GLY A 65 30.07 -2.43 -6.87
N THR A 66 28.99 -2.34 -6.09
CA THR A 66 29.09 -1.58 -4.84
C THR A 66 28.65 -2.50 -3.72
N VAL A 67 29.53 -2.65 -2.72
CA VAL A 67 29.42 -3.57 -1.59
C VAL A 67 28.10 -3.34 -0.84
N ALA A 68 27.07 -4.13 -1.16
CA ALA A 68 26.07 -4.52 -0.19
C ALA A 68 26.54 -5.87 0.34
N GLY A 69 27.38 -5.80 1.37
CA GLY A 69 27.99 -6.96 1.99
C GLY A 69 26.95 -8.03 2.29
N ASN A 70 27.41 -9.26 2.20
CA ASN A 70 26.81 -10.47 2.73
C ASN A 70 26.24 -10.22 4.15
N LYS A 71 25.02 -9.70 4.22
CA LYS A 71 24.18 -9.77 5.40
C LYS A 71 23.20 -10.86 5.05
N GLY A 72 23.46 -12.03 5.62
CA GLY A 72 22.47 -13.11 5.68
C GLY A 72 21.11 -12.53 6.03
N TRP A 73 20.07 -13.20 5.55
CA TRP A 73 18.68 -12.96 5.91
C TRP A 73 18.61 -12.37 7.32
N LEU A 74 18.43 -11.05 7.42
CA LEU A 74 18.17 -10.43 8.70
C LEU A 74 16.81 -11.04 9.10
N PRO A 75 16.73 -11.82 10.19
CA PRO A 75 15.43 -12.16 10.70
C PRO A 75 14.73 -10.83 10.96
N MET A 76 13.46 -10.72 10.56
CA MET A 76 12.59 -9.66 11.03
C MET A 76 12.62 -9.70 12.56
N THR A 77 13.50 -8.90 13.16
CA THR A 77 13.43 -8.61 14.58
C THR A 77 12.21 -7.75 14.74
N SER A 78 11.22 -8.30 15.43
CA SER A 78 10.09 -7.60 16.03
C SER A 78 10.48 -6.18 16.41
N SER A 79 9.68 -5.20 15.99
CA SER A 79 9.69 -3.86 16.57
C SER A 79 9.89 -3.96 18.07
N THR A 80 11.05 -3.54 18.55
CA THR A 80 11.12 -2.93 19.87
C THR A 80 10.46 -1.58 19.71
N ASP A 81 9.13 -1.57 19.90
CA ASP A 81 8.50 -0.41 20.52
C ASP A 81 9.30 -0.09 21.79
N PRO A 82 9.65 1.18 22.06
CA PRO A 82 10.19 1.52 23.37
C PRO A 82 9.14 1.14 24.41
N ASP A 83 9.53 0.25 25.34
CA ASP A 83 8.72 -0.14 26.50
C ASP A 83 8.01 1.10 27.07
N PRO A 84 6.67 1.10 27.18
CA PRO A 84 6.02 2.08 28.03
C PRO A 84 6.52 1.82 29.45
N GLY A 85 7.30 2.77 29.98
CA GLY A 85 7.82 2.69 31.34
C GLY A 85 6.73 2.39 32.37
N PRO A 86 7.09 1.89 33.56
CA PRO A 86 6.13 1.41 34.54
C PRO A 86 5.10 2.48 34.88
N LEU A 87 3.81 2.11 34.71
CA LEU A 87 2.67 2.92 35.10
C LEU A 87 2.76 3.19 36.60
N VAL A 88 3.06 4.43 36.96
CA VAL A 88 2.96 4.90 38.34
C VAL A 88 1.47 5.06 38.65
N PHE A 89 0.90 4.06 39.35
CA PHE A 89 -0.43 4.19 39.95
C PHE A 89 -0.32 5.14 41.14
N GLU A 90 -0.48 6.44 40.88
CA GLU A 90 -0.72 7.40 41.95
C GLU A 90 -2.15 7.18 42.46
N LYS A 91 -2.25 6.59 43.65
CA LYS A 91 -3.49 6.50 44.42
C LYS A 91 -3.99 7.92 44.67
N ILE A 92 -5.07 8.29 44.00
CA ILE A 92 -5.94 9.37 44.47
C ILE A 92 -6.65 8.83 45.71
N ALA A 93 -6.21 9.31 46.88
CA ALA A 93 -6.96 9.25 48.13
C ALA A 93 -7.98 10.38 48.16
#